data_AF-A0A672U7Y6-F1
#
_entry.id   AF-A0A672U7Y6-F1
#
_cell.length_a   1.000
_cell.length_b   1.000
_cell.length_c   1.000
_cell.angle_alpha   90.00
_cell.angle_beta   90.00
_cell.angle_gamma   90.00
#
_symmetry.space_group_name_H-M   'P 1'
#
loop_
_entity.id
_entity.type
_entity.pdbx_description
1 polymer ?
#
loop_
_entity_poly.entity_id
_entity_poly.type
_entity_poly.pdbx_seq_one_letter_code
_entity_poly.pdbx_strand_id
1 'polypeptide(L)'
;LGADDYIVVQKIVQISSLLNNVFRSLNLTVMLSSVEVWMDNSMVRAAGNAENVLLQLLKWKKTSRVLQPPEVPYLLLYGNPATFVGTTVPGKLCQRDAAGIVASTGGAVRGDPAGGCVRMKGPFCPLRQFKRKHSQCRPAADEQCDLAEFCTGASASCPPDLYVQDGHGCEHGTGYCYKGRCQSPDLQCQQLYGKGAKNAPLACYEEVNSQQDRFGHCGKNLGCGKLVCVYPNRLPFTKMKGAIIYAHVQEHLCVSFDFMNGPTKFDPLMVKEGTKCGPGKVRNPAGAAGNGTELVCNNKKNCHCDLGWSPPNCETTGPFVGGSIDSPWEAGGCRRQALGALWFYWVQQQLLWPHKLSGCC
;
A
#
# COMPACT_ATOMS: atom_id res chain seq x y z
N LEU A 1 -12.40 -14.83 -21.68
CA LEU A 1 -12.77 -14.94 -20.27
C LEU A 1 -13.05 -16.39 -19.86
N GLY A 2 -13.48 -17.28 -20.76
CA GLY A 2 -13.68 -18.72 -20.46
C GLY A 2 -15.17 -19.04 -20.29
N ALA A 3 -15.54 -20.31 -20.23
CA ALA A 3 -16.93 -20.76 -20.01
C ALA A 3 -17.24 -21.12 -18.55
N ASP A 4 -16.31 -20.80 -17.64
CA ASP A 4 -16.37 -21.12 -16.21
C ASP A 4 -16.55 -19.81 -15.43
N ASP A 5 -17.66 -19.69 -14.70
CA ASP A 5 -18.06 -18.51 -13.94
C ASP A 5 -17.06 -18.14 -12.84
N TYR A 6 -16.44 -19.12 -12.18
CA TYR A 6 -15.38 -18.90 -11.20
C TYR A 6 -14.17 -18.22 -11.84
N ILE A 7 -13.77 -18.64 -13.03
CA ILE A 7 -12.64 -18.03 -13.77
C ILE A 7 -12.97 -16.60 -14.21
N VAL A 8 -14.23 -16.33 -14.60
CA VAL A 8 -14.68 -14.99 -14.97
C VAL A 8 -14.62 -14.04 -13.77
N VAL A 9 -15.13 -14.45 -12.62
CA VAL A 9 -15.14 -13.64 -11.40
C VAL A 9 -13.70 -13.32 -10.94
N GLN A 10 -12.80 -14.30 -10.92
CA GLN A 10 -11.39 -14.09 -10.58
C GLN A 10 -10.71 -13.04 -11.47
N LYS A 11 -11.00 -13.06 -12.78
CA LYS A 11 -10.46 -12.07 -13.73
C LYS A 11 -11.06 -10.68 -13.52
N ILE A 12 -12.34 -10.58 -13.16
CA ILE A 12 -12.98 -9.28 -12.85
C ILE A 12 -12.36 -8.66 -11.60
N VAL A 13 -12.07 -9.45 -10.57
CA VAL A 13 -11.37 -8.97 -9.35
C VAL A 13 -9.95 -8.47 -9.68
N GLN A 14 -9.24 -9.15 -10.58
CA GLN A 14 -7.92 -8.69 -11.03
C GLN A 14 -8.01 -7.37 -11.82
N ILE A 15 -9.02 -7.21 -12.67
CA ILE A 15 -9.25 -5.97 -13.42
C ILE A 15 -9.59 -4.81 -12.46
N SER A 16 -10.40 -5.04 -11.42
CA SER A 16 -10.73 -3.98 -10.45
C SER A 16 -9.51 -3.51 -9.67
N SER A 17 -8.59 -4.42 -9.33
CA SER A 17 -7.31 -4.10 -8.69
C SER A 17 -6.40 -3.28 -9.62
N LEU A 18 -6.39 -3.60 -10.92
CA LEU A 18 -5.64 -2.82 -11.90
C LEU A 18 -6.22 -1.41 -12.07
N LEU A 19 -7.54 -1.27 -12.15
CA LEU A 19 -8.20 0.03 -12.26
C LEU A 19 -7.90 0.91 -11.04
N ASN A 20 -7.89 0.35 -9.84
CA ASN A 20 -7.48 1.07 -8.63
C ASN A 20 -6.09 1.67 -8.73
N ASN A 21 -5.13 0.95 -9.32
CA ASN A 21 -3.78 1.47 -9.50
C ASN A 21 -3.72 2.62 -10.52
N VAL A 22 -4.52 2.55 -11.60
CA VAL A 22 -4.59 3.60 -12.62
C VAL A 22 -5.20 4.90 -12.04
N PHE A 23 -6.33 4.77 -11.34
CA PHE A 23 -7.07 5.90 -10.79
C PHE A 23 -6.46 6.48 -9.49
N ARG A 24 -5.48 5.79 -8.91
CA ARG A 24 -4.72 6.27 -7.73
C ARG A 24 -4.08 7.64 -7.95
N SER A 25 -3.60 7.90 -9.16
CA SER A 25 -3.00 9.19 -9.55
C SER A 25 -4.00 10.36 -9.50
N LEU A 26 -5.30 10.06 -9.55
CA LEU A 26 -6.40 11.01 -9.54
C LEU A 26 -7.11 11.10 -8.17
N ASN A 27 -6.54 10.47 -7.12
CA ASN A 27 -7.17 10.33 -5.80
C ASN A 27 -8.57 9.69 -5.83
N LEU A 28 -8.82 8.83 -6.82
CA LEU A 28 -10.06 8.09 -6.94
C LEU A 28 -9.83 6.63 -6.57
N THR A 29 -10.73 6.10 -5.72
CA THR A 29 -10.76 4.69 -5.34
C THR A 29 -11.94 4.01 -6.04
N VAL A 30 -11.65 2.96 -6.81
CA VAL A 30 -12.65 2.15 -7.51
C VAL A 30 -12.94 0.90 -6.67
N MET A 31 -14.10 0.86 -6.04
CA MET A 31 -14.53 -0.31 -5.27
C MET A 31 -15.47 -1.17 -6.10
N LEU A 32 -15.17 -2.46 -6.23
CA LEU A 32 -16.07 -3.44 -6.83
C LEU A 32 -17.11 -3.86 -5.78
N SER A 33 -18.37 -3.48 -5.96
CA SER A 33 -19.44 -3.80 -5.01
C SER A 33 -20.13 -5.12 -5.32
N SER A 34 -20.42 -5.40 -6.59
CA SER A 34 -21.06 -6.64 -7.04
C SER A 34 -20.59 -7.06 -8.43
N VAL A 35 -20.72 -8.36 -8.72
CA VAL A 35 -20.43 -8.96 -10.03
C VAL A 35 -21.58 -9.88 -10.40
N GLU A 36 -22.16 -9.67 -11.57
CA GLU A 36 -23.15 -10.58 -12.16
C GLU A 36 -22.59 -11.17 -13.46
N VAL A 37 -22.76 -12.48 -13.64
CA VAL A 37 -22.33 -13.20 -14.85
C VAL A 37 -23.57 -13.76 -15.54
N TRP A 38 -23.76 -13.43 -16.82
CA TRP A 38 -24.91 -13.88 -17.62
C TRP A 38 -24.42 -14.83 -18.73
N MET A 39 -24.69 -16.13 -18.59
CA MET A 39 -24.22 -17.16 -19.55
C MET A 39 -25.30 -17.59 -20.54
N ASP A 40 -26.52 -17.90 -20.06
CA ASP A 40 -27.56 -18.50 -20.91
C ASP A 40 -28.66 -17.53 -21.36
N ASN A 41 -28.90 -16.45 -20.61
CA ASN A 41 -29.94 -15.46 -20.92
C ASN A 41 -29.46 -14.05 -20.59
N SER A 42 -28.79 -13.42 -21.56
CA SER A 42 -28.25 -12.07 -21.39
C SER A 42 -29.38 -11.04 -21.33
N MET A 43 -29.46 -10.30 -20.22
CA MET A 43 -30.45 -9.22 -20.02
C MET A 43 -30.23 -8.03 -20.97
N VAL A 44 -29.03 -7.91 -21.54
CA VAL A 44 -28.67 -6.90 -22.55
C VAL A 44 -28.32 -7.63 -23.85
N ARG A 45 -28.99 -7.30 -24.95
CA ARG A 45 -28.71 -7.91 -26.25
C ARG A 45 -27.45 -7.27 -26.83
N ALA A 46 -26.36 -8.04 -26.89
CA ALA A 46 -25.07 -7.58 -27.40
C ALA A 46 -25.03 -7.39 -28.94
N ALA A 47 -26.15 -7.12 -29.60
CA ALA A 47 -26.23 -6.95 -31.04
C ALA A 47 -26.29 -5.46 -31.41
N GLY A 48 -25.35 -4.99 -32.23
CA GLY A 48 -25.31 -3.61 -32.74
C GLY A 48 -24.02 -2.85 -32.42
N ASN A 49 -24.06 -1.52 -32.61
CA ASN A 49 -22.94 -0.63 -32.28
C ASN A 49 -22.84 -0.38 -30.76
N ALA A 50 -21.71 0.17 -30.32
CA ALA A 50 -21.40 0.40 -28.90
C ALA A 50 -22.49 1.22 -28.18
N GLU A 51 -23.02 2.23 -28.86
CA GLU A 51 -24.00 3.18 -28.34
C GLU A 51 -25.35 2.52 -28.04
N ASN A 52 -25.84 1.65 -28.94
CA ASN A 52 -27.08 0.91 -28.70
C ASN A 52 -26.97 -0.03 -27.50
N VAL A 53 -25.81 -0.67 -27.32
CA VAL A 53 -25.57 -1.54 -26.16
C VAL A 53 -25.50 -0.72 -24.86
N LEU A 54 -24.88 0.46 -24.90
CA LEU A 54 -24.85 1.37 -23.75
C LEU A 54 -26.26 1.86 -23.37
N LEU A 55 -27.09 2.21 -24.35
CA LEU A 55 -28.48 2.62 -24.11
C LEU A 55 -29.31 1.49 -23.47
N GLN A 56 -29.12 0.24 -23.92
CA GLN A 56 -29.77 -0.91 -23.30
C GLN A 56 -29.31 -1.15 -21.86
N LEU A 57 -28.00 -1.01 -21.57
CA LEU A 57 -27.46 -1.10 -20.21
C LEU A 57 -28.05 -0.03 -19.29
N LEU A 58 -28.13 1.22 -19.75
CA LEU A 58 -28.73 2.31 -18.98
C LEU A 58 -30.23 2.10 -18.74
N LYS A 59 -30.95 1.52 -19.71
CA LYS A 59 -32.36 1.13 -19.55
C LYS A 59 -32.51 0.03 -18.49
N TRP A 60 -31.65 -0.99 -18.52
CA TRP A 60 -31.61 -2.05 -17.50
C TRP A 60 -31.29 -1.49 -16.10
N LYS A 61 -30.34 -0.55 -15.99
CA LYS A 61 -30.00 0.13 -14.73
C LYS A 61 -31.21 0.81 -14.10
N LYS A 62 -32.07 1.46 -14.90
CA LYS A 62 -33.31 2.11 -14.41
C LYS A 62 -34.30 1.11 -13.81
N THR A 63 -34.33 -0.12 -14.30
CA THR A 63 -35.26 -1.16 -13.85
C THR A 63 -34.68 -2.07 -12.77
N SER A 64 -33.37 -2.04 -12.54
CA SER A 64 -32.70 -2.88 -11.55
C SER A 64 -32.96 -2.37 -10.13
N ARG A 65 -33.41 -3.26 -9.24
CA ARG A 65 -33.57 -2.98 -7.79
C ARG A 65 -32.29 -3.23 -6.99
N VAL A 66 -31.26 -3.78 -7.63
CA VAL A 66 -30.00 -4.23 -7.00
C VAL A 66 -28.98 -3.09 -6.89
N LEU A 67 -28.99 -2.13 -7.83
CA LEU A 67 -27.99 -1.06 -7.91
C LEU A 67 -28.41 0.17 -7.10
N GLN A 68 -27.54 0.61 -6.20
CA GLN A 68 -27.67 1.87 -5.45
C GLN A 68 -27.27 3.07 -6.34
N PRO A 69 -27.80 4.28 -6.08
CA PRO A 69 -27.59 5.47 -6.94
C PRO A 69 -26.13 5.88 -7.26
N PRO A 70 -25.12 5.68 -6.39
CA PRO A 70 -23.73 6.03 -6.75
C PRO A 70 -23.05 4.97 -7.63
N GLU A 71 -23.66 3.80 -7.85
CA GLU A 71 -23.01 2.68 -8.55
C GLU A 71 -23.05 2.87 -10.07
N VAL A 72 -21.90 2.63 -10.70
CA VAL A 72 -21.72 2.70 -12.16
C VAL A 72 -21.55 1.28 -12.68
N PRO A 73 -22.51 0.72 -13.44
CA PRO A 73 -22.37 -0.60 -14.02
C PRO A 73 -21.33 -0.60 -15.15
N TYR A 74 -20.45 -1.60 -15.11
CA TYR A 74 -19.48 -1.91 -16.16
C TYR A 74 -19.86 -3.22 -16.83
N LEU A 75 -20.30 -3.16 -18.09
CA LEU A 75 -20.66 -4.33 -18.88
C LEU A 75 -19.46 -4.77 -19.72
N LEU A 76 -18.96 -5.97 -19.43
CA LEU A 76 -17.88 -6.61 -20.19
C LEU A 76 -18.47 -7.67 -21.12
N LEU A 77 -18.34 -7.45 -22.43
CA LEU A 77 -18.80 -8.39 -23.45
C LEU A 77 -17.65 -9.29 -23.89
N TYR A 78 -17.92 -10.60 -23.95
CA TYR A 78 -16.96 -11.62 -24.37
C TYR A 78 -17.55 -12.49 -25.48
N GLY A 79 -16.74 -12.79 -26.50
CA GLY A 79 -17.07 -13.77 -27.54
C GLY A 79 -17.93 -13.26 -28.71
N ASN A 80 -18.32 -11.99 -28.71
CA ASN A 80 -19.05 -11.38 -29.83
C ASN A 80 -18.05 -10.61 -30.72
N PRO A 81 -18.10 -10.72 -32.07
CA PRO A 81 -17.31 -9.86 -32.97
C PRO A 81 -17.80 -8.41 -32.91
N ALA A 82 -17.61 -7.76 -31.76
CA ALA A 82 -17.91 -6.35 -31.61
C ALA A 82 -16.86 -5.56 -32.37
N THR A 83 -17.30 -4.63 -33.21
CA THR A 83 -16.43 -3.71 -33.97
C THR A 83 -15.91 -2.55 -33.12
N PHE A 84 -16.10 -2.58 -31.81
CA PHE A 84 -15.78 -1.49 -30.89
C PHE A 84 -15.07 -1.99 -29.63
N VAL A 85 -14.20 -1.15 -29.06
CA VAL A 85 -13.46 -1.45 -27.82
C VAL A 85 -14.27 -1.10 -26.57
N GLY A 86 -15.01 0.02 -26.60
CA GLY A 86 -15.93 0.40 -25.53
C GLY A 86 -16.57 1.78 -25.73
N THR A 87 -17.52 2.13 -24.87
CA THR A 87 -18.20 3.44 -24.85
C THR A 87 -18.72 3.80 -23.45
N THR A 88 -18.92 5.09 -23.20
CA THR A 88 -19.49 5.65 -21.95
C THR A 88 -20.10 7.03 -22.19
N VAL A 89 -20.91 7.52 -21.25
CA VAL A 89 -21.42 8.90 -21.28
C VAL A 89 -20.51 9.82 -20.46
N PRO A 90 -19.82 10.80 -21.08
CA PRO A 90 -18.87 11.65 -20.38
C PRO A 90 -19.57 12.59 -19.40
N GLY A 91 -18.95 12.85 -18.25
CA GLY A 91 -19.42 13.85 -17.27
C GLY A 91 -20.69 13.47 -16.50
N LYS A 92 -21.13 12.20 -16.56
CA LYS A 92 -22.37 11.71 -15.93
C LYS A 92 -22.15 10.87 -14.69
N LEU A 93 -20.95 10.93 -14.10
CA LEU A 93 -20.63 10.25 -12.84
C LEU A 93 -21.61 10.70 -11.75
N CYS A 94 -22.12 9.77 -10.95
CA CYS A 94 -23.17 9.98 -9.93
C CYS A 94 -24.59 10.23 -10.46
N GLN A 95 -24.83 10.31 -11.78
CA GLN A 95 -26.19 10.36 -12.32
C GLN A 95 -26.80 8.96 -12.37
N ARG A 96 -27.95 8.82 -11.69
CA ARG A 96 -28.66 7.55 -11.53
C ARG A 96 -29.04 6.91 -12.87
N ASP A 97 -29.30 7.72 -13.88
CA ASP A 97 -29.88 7.35 -15.17
C ASP A 97 -28.92 7.40 -16.36
N ALA A 98 -27.67 7.85 -16.17
CA ALA A 98 -26.74 8.10 -17.28
C ALA A 98 -25.31 7.56 -17.06
N ALA A 99 -24.95 7.08 -15.87
CA ALA A 99 -23.63 6.50 -15.62
C ALA A 99 -23.60 5.00 -15.97
N GLY A 100 -22.82 4.62 -16.98
CA GLY A 100 -22.57 3.23 -17.39
C GLY A 100 -21.45 3.12 -18.41
N ILE A 101 -20.78 1.97 -18.46
CA ILE A 101 -19.65 1.70 -19.36
C ILE A 101 -19.86 0.34 -20.01
N VAL A 102 -19.61 0.26 -21.32
CA VAL A 102 -19.59 -1.01 -22.08
C VAL A 102 -18.20 -1.18 -22.66
N ALA A 103 -17.60 -2.36 -22.51
CA ALA A 103 -16.35 -2.72 -23.16
C ALA A 103 -16.43 -4.13 -23.78
N SER A 104 -15.78 -4.31 -24.94
CA SER A 104 -15.72 -5.61 -25.62
C SER A 104 -14.28 -6.12 -25.68
N THR A 105 -14.14 -7.43 -25.54
CA THR A 105 -12.87 -8.14 -25.62
C THR A 105 -12.86 -9.08 -26.82
N GLY A 106 -12.65 -8.51 -28.02
CA GLY A 106 -12.49 -9.28 -29.26
C GLY A 106 -12.77 -8.47 -30.52
N GLY A 107 -11.72 -8.05 -31.25
CA GLY A 107 -11.83 -7.43 -32.57
C GLY A 107 -10.50 -7.42 -33.30
N ALA A 108 -10.38 -8.24 -34.35
CA ALA A 108 -9.28 -8.18 -35.31
C ALA A 108 -9.51 -6.98 -36.25
N VAL A 109 -8.58 -6.03 -36.27
CA VAL A 109 -8.57 -4.94 -37.26
C VAL A 109 -8.03 -5.53 -38.57
N ARG A 110 -8.87 -5.65 -39.60
CA ARG A 110 -8.43 -5.98 -40.97
C ARG A 110 -7.85 -4.74 -41.62
N GLY A 111 -6.63 -4.87 -42.15
CA GLY A 111 -6.06 -3.98 -43.15
C GLY A 111 -4.66 -3.49 -42.84
N ASP A 112 -3.65 -4.36 -43.02
CA ASP A 112 -2.36 -3.92 -43.57
C ASP A 112 -1.61 -5.12 -44.21
N PRO A 113 -1.39 -5.14 -45.54
CA PRO A 113 -0.69 -6.22 -46.21
C PRO A 113 0.77 -5.81 -46.49
N ALA A 114 1.61 -5.77 -45.46
CA ALA A 114 3.07 -5.85 -45.60
C ALA A 114 3.69 -6.18 -44.24
N GLY A 115 4.63 -7.12 -44.22
CA GLY A 115 5.27 -7.62 -43.01
C GLY A 115 5.82 -6.50 -42.11
N GLY A 116 5.27 -6.41 -40.90
CA GLY A 116 5.77 -5.55 -39.84
C GLY A 116 5.25 -6.05 -38.50
N CYS A 117 6.15 -6.47 -37.61
CA CYS A 117 5.82 -6.81 -36.23
C CYS A 117 5.09 -5.64 -35.56
N VAL A 118 3.79 -5.79 -35.28
CA VAL A 118 3.07 -4.87 -34.40
C VAL A 118 3.36 -5.27 -32.96
N ARG A 119 4.30 -4.53 -32.36
CA ARG A 119 4.69 -4.61 -30.96
C ARG A 119 3.57 -4.02 -30.08
N MET A 120 2.65 -4.85 -29.61
CA MET A 120 1.73 -4.47 -28.52
C MET A 120 2.48 -4.50 -27.18
N LYS A 121 2.67 -3.33 -26.56
CA LYS A 121 3.04 -3.21 -25.14
C LYS A 121 1.81 -3.51 -24.28
N GLY A 122 1.66 -4.77 -23.83
CA GLY A 122 0.64 -5.22 -22.88
C GLY A 122 0.88 -6.68 -22.46
N PRO A 123 0.60 -7.10 -21.21
CA PRO A 123 1.22 -8.27 -20.60
C PRO A 123 0.39 -9.54 -20.81
N PHE A 124 0.58 -10.23 -21.92
CA PHE A 124 0.31 -11.66 -21.99
C PHE A 124 1.57 -12.36 -22.48
N CYS A 125 2.30 -12.97 -21.55
CA CYS A 125 3.28 -13.98 -21.92
C CYS A 125 2.51 -15.26 -22.32
N PRO A 126 2.90 -15.96 -23.39
CA PRO A 126 2.41 -17.30 -23.63
C PRO A 126 2.66 -18.13 -22.37
N LEU A 127 1.70 -18.98 -22.01
CA LEU A 127 1.75 -19.80 -20.80
C LEU A 127 3.15 -20.42 -20.63
N ARG A 128 3.75 -20.18 -19.45
CA ARG A 128 5.06 -20.65 -18.94
C ARG A 128 6.23 -19.65 -19.00
N GLN A 129 6.07 -18.46 -18.44
CA GLN A 129 7.21 -17.82 -17.76
C GLN A 129 6.73 -17.26 -16.43
N PHE A 130 7.01 -17.98 -15.34
CA PHE A 130 6.98 -17.35 -14.03
C PHE A 130 7.92 -16.16 -14.05
N LYS A 131 7.53 -15.06 -13.38
CA LYS A 131 8.45 -13.94 -13.18
C LYS A 131 9.77 -14.49 -12.64
N ARG A 132 10.89 -13.96 -13.16
CA ARG A 132 12.23 -14.45 -12.79
C ARG A 132 12.35 -14.54 -11.26
N LYS A 133 12.93 -15.63 -10.76
CA LYS A 133 13.23 -15.75 -9.33
C LYS A 133 13.98 -14.49 -8.86
N HIS A 134 13.62 -13.99 -7.69
CA HIS A 134 14.14 -12.76 -7.09
C HIS A 134 13.69 -11.44 -7.78
N SER A 135 12.71 -11.46 -8.69
CA SER A 135 12.13 -10.20 -9.18
C SER A 135 11.09 -9.67 -8.19
N GLN A 136 11.20 -8.40 -7.78
CA GLN A 136 10.24 -7.78 -6.86
C GLN A 136 8.82 -7.79 -7.43
N CYS A 137 7.87 -8.31 -6.65
CA CYS A 137 6.45 -8.33 -7.03
C CYS A 137 5.58 -7.40 -6.19
N ARG A 138 5.97 -7.12 -4.94
CA ARG A 138 5.32 -6.13 -4.10
C ARG A 138 6.41 -5.26 -3.41
N PRO A 139 6.35 -3.93 -3.56
CA PRO A 139 7.19 -3.03 -2.77
C PRO A 139 6.71 -2.96 -1.32
N ALA A 140 7.64 -2.72 -0.41
CA ALA A 140 7.30 -2.35 0.96
C ALA A 140 6.46 -1.06 0.97
N ALA A 141 5.34 -1.10 1.68
CA ALA A 141 4.45 0.04 1.86
C ALA A 141 4.89 0.97 3.01
N ASP A 142 5.78 0.47 3.88
CA ASP A 142 6.44 1.17 4.98
C ASP A 142 7.89 0.67 5.06
N GLU A 143 8.86 1.57 5.05
CA GLU A 143 10.28 1.20 4.93
C GLU A 143 10.85 0.49 6.17
N GLN A 144 10.21 0.64 7.34
CA GLN A 144 10.70 0.07 8.60
C GLN A 144 9.89 -1.16 9.02
N CYS A 145 8.59 -1.20 8.69
CA CYS A 145 7.69 -2.24 9.19
C CYS A 145 7.19 -3.21 8.13
N ASP A 146 7.33 -2.91 6.84
CA ASP A 146 6.84 -3.75 5.75
C ASP A 146 8.00 -4.32 4.93
N LEU A 147 7.91 -5.59 4.51
CA LEU A 147 8.99 -6.25 3.78
C LEU A 147 8.61 -6.41 2.32
N ALA A 148 9.49 -6.03 1.39
CA ALA A 148 9.23 -6.26 -0.03
C ALA A 148 9.28 -7.76 -0.37
N GLU A 149 8.35 -8.25 -1.18
CA GLU A 149 8.36 -9.64 -1.66
C GLU A 149 8.88 -9.75 -3.09
N PHE A 150 9.50 -10.90 -3.29
CA PHE A 150 10.14 -11.27 -4.54
C PHE A 150 9.55 -12.58 -5.06
N CYS A 151 9.42 -12.68 -6.38
CA CYS A 151 8.93 -13.87 -7.03
C CYS A 151 9.85 -15.07 -6.76
N THR A 152 9.26 -16.21 -6.45
CA THR A 152 10.00 -17.47 -6.28
C THR A 152 10.43 -18.09 -7.61
N GLY A 153 9.84 -17.66 -8.72
CA GLY A 153 10.04 -18.27 -10.04
C GLY A 153 9.36 -19.64 -10.21
N ALA A 154 8.63 -20.12 -9.21
CA ALA A 154 7.86 -21.37 -9.24
C ALA A 154 6.34 -21.14 -9.14
N SER A 155 5.90 -19.91 -8.90
CA SER A 155 4.50 -19.52 -8.79
C SER A 155 4.19 -18.32 -9.67
N ALA A 156 2.95 -18.25 -10.16
CA ALA A 156 2.42 -17.10 -10.89
C ALA A 156 1.99 -15.96 -9.95
N SER A 157 1.80 -16.25 -8.67
CA SER A 157 1.44 -15.27 -7.64
C SER A 157 2.67 -14.85 -6.84
N CYS A 158 2.64 -13.62 -6.32
CA CYS A 158 3.61 -13.16 -5.33
C CYS A 158 3.47 -14.00 -4.04
N PRO A 159 4.55 -14.22 -3.28
CA PRO A 159 4.45 -14.81 -1.95
C PRO A 159 3.45 -14.06 -1.04
N PRO A 160 2.96 -14.70 0.03
CA PRO A 160 2.15 -14.02 1.03
C PRO A 160 2.85 -12.80 1.61
N ASP A 161 2.07 -11.78 1.97
CA ASP A 161 2.55 -10.53 2.57
C ASP A 161 3.31 -10.78 3.87
N LEU A 162 4.59 -10.40 3.89
CA LEU A 162 5.49 -10.47 5.01
C LEU A 162 5.75 -9.06 5.53
N TYR A 163 5.59 -8.88 6.83
CA TYR A 163 5.89 -7.64 7.51
C TYR A 163 6.66 -7.91 8.80
N VAL A 164 7.40 -6.92 9.28
CA VAL A 164 8.11 -6.98 10.54
C VAL A 164 7.11 -7.22 11.66
N GLN A 165 7.44 -8.15 12.56
CA GLN A 165 6.57 -8.58 13.64
C GLN A 165 6.01 -7.40 14.46
N ASP A 166 4.75 -7.55 14.87
CA ASP A 166 4.08 -6.56 15.68
C ASP A 166 4.85 -6.32 16.99
N GLY A 167 5.00 -5.05 17.38
CA GLY A 167 5.77 -4.65 18.56
C GLY A 167 7.26 -4.39 18.30
N HIS A 168 7.79 -4.64 17.10
CA HIS A 168 9.14 -4.21 16.75
C HIS A 168 9.24 -2.67 16.75
N GLY A 169 10.31 -2.10 17.28
CA GLY A 169 10.49 -0.65 17.35
C GLY A 169 10.65 0.00 15.97
N CYS A 170 10.05 1.17 15.78
CA CYS A 170 10.19 2.00 14.58
C CYS A 170 10.24 3.50 14.95
N GLU A 171 10.55 4.36 13.98
CA GLU A 171 10.70 5.81 14.14
C GLU A 171 11.62 6.17 15.31
N HIS A 172 12.85 5.64 15.30
CA HIS A 172 13.86 5.84 16.34
C HIS A 172 13.35 5.51 17.76
N GLY A 173 12.44 4.54 17.88
CA GLY A 173 11.87 4.07 19.17
C GLY A 173 10.66 4.87 19.67
N THR A 174 10.12 5.78 18.86
CA THR A 174 8.88 6.52 19.17
C THR A 174 7.62 5.73 18.81
N GLY A 175 7.73 4.73 17.94
CA GLY A 175 6.62 3.89 17.50
C GLY A 175 6.92 2.40 17.54
N TYR A 176 5.88 1.62 17.23
CA TYR A 176 5.99 0.18 17.02
C TYR A 176 5.35 -0.22 15.69
N CYS A 177 5.91 -1.26 15.07
CA CYS A 177 5.31 -1.91 13.93
C CYS A 177 4.01 -2.59 14.34
N TYR A 178 2.96 -2.37 13.55
CA TYR A 178 1.68 -3.05 13.71
C TYR A 178 1.06 -3.27 12.32
N LYS A 179 0.88 -4.55 11.94
CA LYS A 179 0.34 -4.97 10.64
C LYS A 179 1.06 -4.30 9.45
N GLY A 180 2.39 -4.30 9.49
CA GLY A 180 3.23 -3.75 8.43
C GLY A 180 3.25 -2.22 8.33
N ARG A 181 2.82 -1.51 9.37
CA ARG A 181 2.88 -0.04 9.42
C ARG A 181 3.52 0.42 10.71
N CYS A 182 4.36 1.45 10.65
CA CYS A 182 4.86 2.08 11.85
C CYS A 182 3.76 2.92 12.52
N GLN A 183 3.35 2.53 13.72
CA GLN A 183 2.41 3.28 14.55
C GLN A 183 3.18 4.12 15.56
N SER A 184 3.25 5.42 15.30
CA SER A 184 3.88 6.41 16.19
C SER A 184 2.92 7.58 16.45
N PRO A 185 2.78 8.05 17.70
CA PRO A 185 2.00 9.25 18.00
C PRO A 185 2.56 10.48 17.27
N ASP A 186 3.87 10.56 17.09
CA ASP A 186 4.52 11.65 16.33
C ASP A 186 4.06 11.66 14.87
N LEU A 187 4.09 10.49 14.21
CA LEU A 187 3.60 10.36 12.84
C LEU A 187 2.11 10.72 12.74
N GLN A 188 1.29 10.32 13.72
CA GLN A 188 -0.13 10.66 13.75
C GLN A 188 -0.33 12.19 13.90
N CYS A 189 0.43 12.85 14.78
CA CYS A 189 0.41 14.31 14.92
C CYS A 189 0.81 15.02 13.62
N GLN A 190 1.85 14.55 12.94
CA GLN A 190 2.28 15.12 11.66
C GLN A 190 1.24 14.93 10.55
N GLN A 191 0.57 13.77 10.51
CA GLN A 191 -0.51 13.51 9.56
C GLN A 191 -1.72 14.44 9.77
N LEU A 192 -2.05 14.75 11.03
CA LEU A 192 -3.21 15.58 11.38
C LEU A 192 -2.92 17.09 11.25
N TYR A 193 -1.81 17.55 11.83
CA TYR A 193 -1.52 18.98 11.97
C TYR A 193 -0.46 19.50 10.99
N GLY A 194 0.21 18.60 10.27
CA GLY A 194 1.24 18.91 9.29
C GLY A 194 2.67 18.80 9.84
N LYS A 195 3.63 19.09 8.97
CA LYS A 195 5.06 18.98 9.26
C LYS A 195 5.43 19.80 10.50
N GLY A 196 6.22 19.19 11.39
CA GLY A 196 6.71 19.80 12.63
C GLY A 196 5.83 19.57 13.86
N ALA A 197 4.58 19.10 13.69
CA ALA A 197 3.79 18.63 14.80
C ALA A 197 4.39 17.34 15.38
N LYS A 198 4.30 17.17 16.69
CA LYS A 198 4.88 16.03 17.41
C LYS A 198 3.96 15.56 18.53
N ASN A 199 4.20 14.35 19.02
CA ASN A 199 3.54 13.85 20.22
C ASN A 199 3.78 14.82 21.39
N ALA A 200 2.74 15.09 22.15
CA ALA A 200 2.86 15.98 23.29
C ALA A 200 3.57 15.32 24.48
N PRO A 201 4.28 16.11 25.31
CA PRO A 201 4.78 15.62 26.59
C PRO A 201 3.63 15.25 27.52
N LEU A 202 3.92 14.45 28.55
CA LEU A 202 2.92 13.97 29.51
C LEU A 202 2.10 15.11 30.14
N ALA A 203 2.73 16.25 30.44
CA ALA A 203 2.05 17.43 31.00
C ALA A 203 0.89 17.94 30.11
N CYS A 204 1.02 17.89 28.78
CA CYS A 204 -0.07 18.25 27.88
C CYS A 204 -1.23 17.24 27.96
N TYR A 205 -0.91 15.96 28.10
CA TYR A 205 -1.92 14.92 28.28
C TYR A 205 -2.64 15.09 29.62
N GLU A 206 -1.90 15.40 30.70
CA GLU A 206 -2.47 15.68 32.01
C GLU A 206 -3.44 16.86 31.96
N GLU A 207 -3.11 17.95 31.26
CA GLU A 207 -4.01 19.10 31.18
C GLU A 207 -5.21 18.92 30.27
N VAL A 208 -5.03 18.26 29.13
CA VAL A 208 -6.12 18.12 28.15
C VAL A 208 -7.00 16.92 28.48
N ASN A 209 -6.42 15.74 28.75
CA ASN A 209 -7.21 14.52 28.93
C ASN A 209 -7.85 14.40 30.32
N SER A 210 -7.39 15.15 31.32
CA SER A 210 -8.03 15.19 32.65
C SER A 210 -9.41 15.85 32.64
N GLN A 211 -9.70 16.70 31.64
CA GLN A 211 -10.98 17.39 31.51
C GLN A 211 -12.14 16.45 31.18
N GLN A 212 -11.85 15.26 30.63
CA GLN A 212 -12.85 14.23 30.29
C GLN A 212 -13.99 14.77 29.42
N ASP A 213 -13.62 15.55 28.41
CA ASP A 213 -14.55 16.18 27.50
C ASP A 213 -14.35 15.69 26.05
N ARG A 214 -15.02 16.36 25.11
CA ARG A 214 -14.92 16.09 23.67
C ARG A 214 -13.52 16.35 23.09
N PHE A 215 -12.66 17.11 23.77
CA PHE A 215 -11.30 17.41 23.34
C PHE A 215 -10.26 16.51 24.01
N GLY A 216 -10.52 15.98 25.20
CA GLY A 216 -9.58 15.11 25.88
C GLY A 216 -10.24 14.12 26.82
N HIS A 217 -9.91 12.84 26.66
CA HIS A 217 -10.29 11.80 27.61
C HIS A 217 -9.25 10.67 27.65
N CYS A 218 -9.01 10.13 28.84
CA CYS A 218 -7.97 9.13 29.09
C CYS A 218 -8.30 7.73 28.58
N GLY A 219 -9.57 7.41 28.28
CA GLY A 219 -9.96 6.01 28.06
C GLY A 219 -9.46 5.12 29.22
N LYS A 220 -8.71 4.05 28.93
CA LYS A 220 -8.09 3.20 29.96
C LYS A 220 -6.74 3.70 30.49
N ASN A 221 -6.05 4.63 29.81
CA ASN A 221 -4.72 5.12 30.17
C ASN A 221 -4.49 6.52 29.61
N LEU A 222 -3.96 7.45 30.40
CA LEU A 222 -3.78 8.87 30.07
C LEU A 222 -3.18 9.12 28.66
N GLY A 223 -2.16 8.36 28.26
CA GLY A 223 -1.51 8.46 26.95
C GLY A 223 -2.08 7.57 25.84
N CYS A 224 -3.03 6.67 26.13
CA CYS A 224 -3.64 5.75 25.16
C CYS A 224 -5.11 6.11 24.83
N GLY A 225 -5.59 7.24 25.36
CA GLY A 225 -6.91 7.80 25.10
C GLY A 225 -6.91 8.66 23.83
N LYS A 226 -7.35 9.91 23.97
CA LYS A 226 -7.28 10.91 22.90
C LYS A 226 -5.86 11.47 22.78
N LEU A 227 -5.37 11.59 21.56
CA LEU A 227 -4.03 12.07 21.20
C LEU A 227 -3.94 13.57 21.43
N VAL A 228 -2.87 14.00 22.08
CA VAL A 228 -2.51 15.41 22.24
C VAL A 228 -1.19 15.65 21.53
N CYS A 229 -1.11 16.75 20.77
CA CYS A 229 0.06 17.06 19.95
C CYS A 229 0.65 18.42 20.33
N VAL A 230 1.96 18.59 20.15
CA VAL A 230 2.59 19.92 20.13
C VAL A 230 2.37 20.53 18.75
N TYR A 231 1.84 21.74 18.71
CA TYR A 231 1.61 22.49 17.49
C TYR A 231 2.71 23.54 17.27
N PRO A 232 3.50 23.43 16.20
CA PRO A 232 4.67 24.30 15.99
C PRO A 232 4.30 25.66 15.38
N ASN A 233 3.12 25.78 14.78
CA ASN A 233 2.76 26.98 14.03
C ASN A 233 2.11 28.02 14.95
N ARG A 234 2.42 29.29 14.70
CA ARG A 234 1.78 30.43 15.38
C ARG A 234 0.44 30.82 14.76
N LEU A 235 0.15 30.32 13.56
CA LEU A 235 -1.10 30.59 12.87
C LEU A 235 -2.15 29.56 13.27
N PRO A 236 -3.43 29.95 13.45
CA PRO A 236 -4.50 29.02 13.74
C PRO A 236 -4.60 27.91 12.69
N PHE A 237 -4.81 26.68 13.15
CA PHE A 237 -5.06 25.53 12.29
C PHE A 237 -6.43 25.65 11.61
N THR A 238 -6.44 25.70 10.26
CA THR A 238 -7.66 25.89 9.45
C THR A 238 -7.93 24.77 8.44
N LYS A 239 -7.08 23.74 8.38
CA LYS A 239 -7.15 22.70 7.34
C LYS A 239 -8.31 21.71 7.51
N MET A 240 -8.88 21.59 8.70
CA MET A 240 -9.99 20.67 8.98
C MET A 240 -11.18 21.42 9.59
N LYS A 241 -12.39 20.97 9.29
CA LYS A 241 -13.63 21.48 9.90
C LYS A 241 -13.84 20.80 11.24
N GLY A 242 -14.02 21.59 12.29
CA GLY A 242 -14.21 21.12 13.65
C GLY A 242 -13.86 22.20 14.67
N ALA A 243 -13.82 21.81 15.94
CA ALA A 243 -13.36 22.65 17.02
C ALA A 243 -11.94 22.24 17.42
N ILE A 244 -11.10 23.19 17.77
CA ILE A 244 -9.73 22.94 18.22
C ILE A 244 -9.49 23.68 19.53
N ILE A 245 -8.82 23.02 20.46
CA ILE A 245 -8.31 23.66 21.67
C ILE A 245 -6.82 23.89 21.54
N TYR A 246 -6.37 25.01 22.12
CA TYR A 246 -4.98 25.34 22.29
C TYR A 246 -4.75 25.54 23.79
N ALA A 247 -3.86 24.74 24.36
CA ALA A 247 -3.46 24.85 25.75
C ALA A 247 -1.96 25.13 25.83
N HIS A 248 -1.59 26.21 26.50
CA HIS A 248 -0.18 26.52 26.73
C HIS A 248 0.26 25.83 28.03
N VAL A 249 1.05 24.77 27.92
CA VAL A 249 1.52 23.98 29.05
C VAL A 249 3.04 23.96 29.05
N GLN A 250 3.64 24.53 30.09
CA GLN A 250 5.08 24.81 30.13
C GLN A 250 5.51 25.61 28.88
N GLU A 251 6.51 25.15 28.14
CA GLU A 251 7.00 25.78 26.90
C GLU A 251 6.31 25.23 25.62
N HIS A 252 5.21 24.48 25.77
CA HIS A 252 4.54 23.80 24.65
C HIS A 252 3.15 24.36 24.39
N LEU A 253 2.84 24.56 23.11
CA LEU A 253 1.48 24.78 22.64
C LEU A 253 0.84 23.42 22.32
N CYS A 254 0.10 22.88 23.27
CA CYS A 254 -0.62 21.62 23.14
C CYS A 254 -1.93 21.84 22.37
N VAL A 255 -2.25 20.94 21.45
CA VAL A 255 -3.51 20.98 20.70
C VAL A 255 -4.25 19.66 20.72
N SER A 256 -5.57 19.77 20.78
CA SER A 256 -6.49 18.68 20.51
C SER A 256 -7.65 19.17 19.68
N PHE A 257 -8.17 18.29 18.84
CA PHE A 257 -9.19 18.59 17.84
C PHE A 257 -10.42 17.74 18.08
N ASP A 258 -11.57 18.32 17.86
CA ASP A 258 -12.81 17.60 17.75
C ASP A 258 -13.44 17.85 16.39
N PHE A 259 -13.59 16.77 15.64
CA PHE A 259 -14.21 16.78 14.32
C PHE A 259 -15.72 17.06 14.36
N MET A 260 -16.30 17.23 15.56
CA MET A 260 -17.75 17.37 15.76
C MET A 260 -18.50 16.22 15.08
N ASN A 261 -17.86 15.05 15.08
CA ASN A 261 -18.41 13.83 14.53
C ASN A 261 -19.55 13.34 15.45
N GLY A 262 -20.64 12.84 14.85
CA GLY A 262 -21.68 12.18 15.63
C GLY A 262 -21.14 10.95 16.36
N PRO A 263 -21.84 10.46 17.42
CA PRO A 263 -21.32 9.44 18.35
C PRO A 263 -20.96 8.08 17.73
N THR A 264 -21.37 7.83 16.49
CA THR A 264 -21.12 6.57 15.75
C THR A 264 -19.88 6.60 14.86
N LYS A 265 -19.23 7.77 14.71
CA LYS A 265 -18.04 7.90 13.85
C LYS A 265 -16.76 7.78 14.67
N PHE A 266 -15.81 7.01 14.14
CA PHE A 266 -14.46 6.88 14.70
C PHE A 266 -13.80 8.26 14.81
N ASP A 267 -13.28 8.61 15.99
CA ASP A 267 -12.50 9.83 16.20
C ASP A 267 -11.04 9.59 15.75
N PRO A 268 -10.57 10.25 14.66
CA PRO A 268 -9.20 10.12 14.15
C PRO A 268 -8.11 10.57 15.14
N LEU A 269 -8.46 11.34 16.17
CA LEU A 269 -7.54 11.72 17.23
C LEU A 269 -7.40 10.64 18.31
N MET A 270 -8.13 9.53 18.25
CA MET A 270 -7.82 8.40 19.10
C MET A 270 -6.44 7.86 18.75
N VAL A 271 -5.61 7.63 19.77
CA VAL A 271 -4.33 6.94 19.59
C VAL A 271 -4.60 5.61 18.88
N LYS A 272 -3.88 5.33 17.78
CA LYS A 272 -4.13 4.13 16.98
C LYS A 272 -3.74 2.86 17.76
N GLU A 273 -4.37 1.73 17.42
CA GLU A 273 -3.94 0.42 17.96
C GLU A 273 -2.49 0.12 17.55
N GLY A 274 -1.75 -0.58 18.42
CA GLY A 274 -0.32 -0.85 18.20
C GLY A 274 0.60 0.35 18.49
N THR A 275 0.06 1.53 18.76
CA THR A 275 0.86 2.72 19.05
C THR A 275 1.42 2.68 20.47
N LYS A 276 2.69 3.07 20.62
CA LYS A 276 3.33 3.33 21.91
C LYS A 276 2.63 4.50 22.61
N CYS A 277 2.14 4.28 23.82
CA CYS A 277 1.44 5.29 24.60
C CYS A 277 2.01 5.50 26.02
N GLY A 278 3.17 4.91 26.29
CA GLY A 278 3.95 5.10 27.51
C GLY A 278 5.14 4.12 27.58
N PRO A 279 6.00 4.22 28.60
CA PRO A 279 7.08 3.26 28.80
C PRO A 279 6.52 1.84 28.92
N GLY A 280 6.86 0.95 27.97
CA GLY A 280 6.37 -0.42 27.91
C GLY A 280 4.85 -0.58 27.67
N LYS A 281 4.13 0.50 27.33
CA LYS A 281 2.67 0.49 27.14
C LYS A 281 2.30 0.69 25.67
N VAL A 282 1.44 -0.19 25.18
CA VAL A 282 0.89 -0.17 23.82
C VAL A 282 -0.64 -0.25 23.87
N ARG A 283 -1.32 0.47 22.97
CA ARG A 283 -2.78 0.39 22.86
C ARG A 283 -3.20 -0.91 22.17
N ASN A 284 -4.00 -1.71 22.88
CA ASN A 284 -4.47 -3.04 22.47
C ASN A 284 -3.32 -4.03 22.19
N PRO A 285 -2.65 -4.56 23.24
CA PRO A 285 -1.39 -5.30 23.13
C PRO A 285 -1.53 -6.72 22.53
N ALA A 286 -2.70 -7.12 22.05
CA ALA A 286 -2.90 -8.41 21.38
C ALA A 286 -2.07 -8.47 20.08
N GLY A 287 -0.82 -8.94 20.21
CA GLY A 287 0.18 -9.04 19.14
C GLY A 287 1.39 -8.11 19.29
N ALA A 288 1.28 -6.98 19.99
CA ALA A 288 2.34 -5.96 20.06
C ALA A 288 3.24 -6.05 21.32
N ALA A 289 2.99 -7.01 22.21
CA ALA A 289 3.85 -7.31 23.36
C ALA A 289 5.00 -8.24 22.97
N GLY A 290 5.75 -7.89 21.93
CA GLY A 290 7.07 -8.47 21.71
C GLY A 290 8.02 -7.86 22.73
N ASN A 291 8.62 -8.67 23.61
CA ASN A 291 9.83 -8.24 24.31
C ASN A 291 10.77 -7.71 23.23
N GLY A 292 11.30 -6.49 23.39
CA GLY A 292 12.17 -5.83 22.42
C GLY A 292 13.48 -6.58 22.23
N THR A 293 13.42 -7.76 21.63
CA THR A 293 14.56 -8.47 21.09
C THR A 293 15.04 -7.65 19.91
N GLU A 294 16.33 -7.32 19.92
CA GLU A 294 17.06 -6.65 18.84
C GLU A 294 16.96 -7.44 17.51
N LEU A 295 16.51 -8.69 17.55
CA LEU A 295 16.24 -9.53 16.39
C LEU A 295 15.02 -9.08 15.59
N VAL A 296 15.23 -8.89 14.29
CA VAL A 296 14.19 -8.57 13.31
C VAL A 296 13.55 -9.87 12.82
N CYS A 297 12.27 -10.08 13.15
CA CYS A 297 11.49 -11.22 12.67
C CYS A 297 10.27 -10.76 11.88
N ASN A 298 9.81 -11.58 10.95
CA ASN A 298 8.58 -11.32 10.22
C ASN A 298 7.32 -11.87 10.94
N ASN A 299 6.15 -11.58 10.40
CA ASN A 299 4.84 -12.06 10.85
C ASN A 299 4.66 -13.60 10.89
N LYS A 300 5.58 -14.37 10.31
CA LYS A 300 5.63 -15.85 10.42
C LYS A 300 6.59 -16.34 11.50
N LYS A 301 7.20 -15.43 12.27
CA LYS A 301 8.25 -15.69 13.27
C LYS A 301 9.56 -16.21 12.67
N ASN A 302 9.81 -15.91 11.39
CA ASN A 302 11.10 -16.16 10.79
C ASN A 302 11.99 -14.95 11.02
N CYS A 303 13.05 -15.14 11.79
CA CYS A 303 13.98 -14.12 12.23
C CYS A 303 15.23 -14.08 11.34
N HIS A 304 15.80 -12.88 11.23
CA HIS A 304 17.13 -12.68 10.69
C HIS A 304 18.16 -12.96 11.78
N CYS A 305 18.96 -14.00 11.57
CA CYS A 305 20.00 -14.41 12.50
C CYS A 305 21.35 -13.83 12.13
N ASP A 306 22.15 -13.55 13.15
CA ASP A 306 23.55 -13.16 13.01
C ASP A 306 24.43 -14.35 12.59
N LEU A 307 25.67 -14.05 12.19
CA LEU A 307 26.67 -15.04 11.82
C LEU A 307 26.84 -16.10 12.93
N GLY A 308 26.75 -17.38 12.56
CA GLY A 308 26.86 -18.50 13.48
C GLY A 308 25.55 -18.93 14.15
N TRP A 309 24.45 -18.20 13.95
CA TRP A 309 23.11 -18.57 14.42
C TRP A 309 22.22 -19.03 13.25
N SER A 310 21.40 -20.05 13.50
CA SER A 310 20.57 -20.67 12.46
C SER A 310 19.11 -20.19 12.52
N PRO A 311 18.51 -19.80 11.38
CA PRO A 311 17.07 -19.58 11.26
C PRO A 311 16.26 -20.86 11.58
N PRO A 312 14.97 -20.76 11.96
CA PRO A 312 14.09 -19.60 11.87
C PRO A 312 14.06 -18.69 13.11
N ASN A 313 14.53 -19.14 14.28
CA ASN A 313 14.40 -18.43 15.55
C ASN A 313 15.73 -18.00 16.20
N CYS A 314 16.86 -18.34 15.58
CA CYS A 314 18.20 -17.96 16.06
C CYS A 314 18.54 -18.51 17.46
N GLU A 315 17.97 -19.66 17.83
CA GLU A 315 18.23 -20.33 19.12
C GLU A 315 19.34 -21.38 19.05
N THR A 316 19.70 -21.80 17.83
CA THR A 316 20.71 -22.85 17.62
C THR A 316 21.91 -22.29 16.86
N THR A 317 23.10 -22.68 17.28
CA THR A 317 24.33 -22.34 16.57
C THR A 317 24.54 -23.27 15.39
N GLY A 318 25.06 -22.76 14.28
CA GLY A 318 25.29 -23.56 13.08
C GLY A 318 26.25 -22.89 12.09
N PRO A 319 26.68 -23.62 11.04
CA PRO A 319 27.65 -23.14 10.05
C PRO A 319 27.09 -22.08 9.08
N PHE A 320 25.97 -21.44 9.43
CA PHE A 320 25.22 -20.54 8.56
C PHE A 320 25.82 -19.14 8.53
N VAL A 321 25.79 -18.50 7.36
CA VAL A 321 26.38 -17.17 7.08
C VAL A 321 25.46 -16.02 7.57
N GLY A 322 24.48 -16.31 8.42
CA GLY A 322 23.43 -15.39 8.83
C GLY A 322 22.28 -15.26 7.81
N GLY A 323 21.27 -14.45 8.15
CA GLY A 323 20.07 -14.22 7.34
C GLY A 323 18.80 -14.90 7.88
N SER A 324 17.76 -15.03 7.06
CA SER A 324 16.47 -15.64 7.41
C SER A 324 16.15 -16.79 6.43
N ILE A 325 15.22 -17.68 6.78
CA ILE A 325 14.75 -18.72 5.84
C ILE A 325 14.06 -18.13 4.60
N ASP A 326 13.47 -16.93 4.73
CA ASP A 326 12.76 -16.24 3.64
C ASP A 326 13.70 -15.43 2.74
N SER A 327 14.88 -15.10 3.25
CA SER A 327 15.92 -14.36 2.54
C SER A 327 17.29 -14.88 2.99
N PRO A 328 17.71 -16.04 2.47
CA PRO A 328 19.03 -16.59 2.74
C PRO A 328 20.07 -15.59 2.27
N TRP A 329 21.14 -15.43 3.05
CA TRP A 329 22.32 -14.75 2.55
C TRP A 329 22.94 -15.66 1.48
N GLU A 330 22.57 -15.48 0.20
CA GLU A 330 23.33 -16.08 -0.88
C GLU A 330 24.73 -15.47 -0.79
N ALA A 331 25.72 -16.29 -0.43
CA ALA A 331 27.12 -15.97 -0.64
C ALA A 331 27.30 -15.82 -2.16
N GLY A 332 26.99 -14.63 -2.66
CA GLY A 332 27.31 -14.19 -4.00
C GLY A 332 28.82 -14.25 -4.09
N GLY A 333 29.33 -15.38 -4.56
CA GLY A 333 30.68 -15.47 -5.05
C GLY A 333 30.86 -14.28 -5.98
N CYS A 334 31.75 -13.37 -5.60
CA CYS A 334 32.24 -12.35 -6.49
C CYS A 334 32.88 -13.09 -7.67
N ARG A 335 32.09 -13.44 -8.69
CA ARG A 335 32.64 -13.83 -9.98
C ARG A 335 33.35 -12.58 -10.45
N ARG A 336 34.68 -12.59 -10.30
CA ARG A 336 35.56 -11.73 -11.08
C ARG A 336 35.05 -11.79 -12.51
N GLN A 337 34.39 -10.74 -12.97
CA GLN A 337 34.39 -10.48 -14.39
C GLN A 337 35.87 -10.35 -14.72
N ALA A 338 36.39 -11.34 -15.44
CA ALA A 338 37.67 -11.20 -16.09
C ALA A 338 37.51 -9.99 -17.01
N LEU A 339 37.98 -8.83 -16.54
CA LEU A 339 38.26 -7.70 -17.40
C LEU A 339 39.27 -8.24 -18.41
N GLY A 340 38.79 -8.53 -19.62
CA GLY A 340 39.67 -8.77 -20.76
C GLY A 340 40.56 -7.55 -20.88
N ALA A 341 41.82 -7.70 -20.48
CA ALA A 341 42.83 -6.67 -20.61
C ALA A 341 43.10 -6.46 -22.09
N LEU A 342 42.59 -5.36 -22.64
CA LEU A 342 43.11 -4.77 -23.86
C LEU A 342 44.48 -4.19 -23.50
N TRP A 343 45.53 -4.86 -23.97
CA TRP A 343 46.92 -4.43 -23.79
C TRP A 343 47.18 -3.17 -24.61
N PHE A 344 47.42 -2.04 -23.94
CA PHE A 344 48.17 -0.93 -24.51
C PHE A 344 49.50 -0.82 -23.75
N TYR A 345 50.59 -1.19 -24.42
CA TYR A 345 51.95 -0.96 -23.96
C TYR A 345 52.24 0.54 -23.99
N TRP A 346 52.55 1.16 -22.84
CA TRP A 346 53.53 2.26 -22.77
C TRP A 346 54.22 2.27 -21.40
N VAL A 347 55.49 1.86 -21.46
CA VAL A 347 56.70 2.27 -20.74
C VAL A 347 56.53 2.99 -19.38
N GLN A 348 57.07 2.28 -18.40
CA GLN A 348 57.49 2.63 -17.06
C GLN A 348 58.26 3.97 -16.95
N GLN A 349 57.82 4.85 -16.04
CA GLN A 349 58.76 5.69 -15.31
C GLN A 349 58.24 5.98 -13.89
N GLN A 350 59.07 5.58 -12.92
CA GLN A 350 58.96 5.85 -11.49
C GLN A 350 58.92 7.36 -11.24
N LEU A 351 58.27 7.80 -10.16
CA LEU A 351 58.83 8.73 -9.15
C LEU A 351 57.82 8.96 -8.00
N LEU A 352 58.27 8.56 -6.80
CA LEU A 352 58.16 9.20 -5.48
C LEU A 352 56.79 9.73 -4.95
N TRP A 353 56.42 9.20 -3.79
CA TRP A 353 55.60 9.82 -2.72
C TRP A 353 56.13 11.22 -2.30
N PRO A 354 55.49 11.94 -1.35
CA PRO A 354 54.07 12.22 -1.10
C PRO A 354 53.84 13.75 -0.90
N HIS A 355 52.60 14.26 -0.88
CA HIS A 355 52.18 15.36 0.01
C HIS A 355 50.70 15.77 -0.18
N LYS A 356 49.97 15.75 0.94
CA LYS A 356 49.09 16.80 1.50
C LYS A 356 48.07 17.57 0.63
N LEU A 357 46.90 17.73 1.26
CA LEU A 357 45.97 18.88 1.30
C LEU A 357 44.63 18.77 0.55
N SER A 358 43.59 18.57 1.37
CA SER A 358 42.39 19.41 1.54
C SER A 358 41.54 19.82 0.33
N GLY A 359 40.21 19.65 0.50
CA GLY A 359 39.26 20.71 0.13
C GLY A 359 38.04 20.28 -0.67
N CYS A 360 36.89 20.29 0.01
CA CYS A 360 35.51 20.48 -0.42
C CYS A 360 35.15 20.56 -1.92
N CYS A 361 34.09 19.85 -2.28
CA CYS A 361 32.76 20.45 -2.50
C CYS A 361 31.67 19.49 -2.04
#